data_AF-A0A419AC92-F1
#
_entry.id   AF-A0A419AC92-F1
#
_cell.length_a   1.000
_cell.length_b   1.000
_cell.length_c   1.000
_cell.angle_alpha   90.00
_cell.angle_beta   90.00
_cell.angle_gamma   90.00
#
_symmetry.space_group_name_H-M   'P 1'
#
loop_
_entity.id
_entity.type
_entity.pdbx_description
1 polymer ?
#
loop_
_entity_poly.entity_id
_entity_poly.type
_entity_poly.pdbx_seq_one_letter_code
_entity_poly.pdbx_strand_id
1 'polypeptide(L)'
;MFDTIPSDLPLISLAVFVALAALSVLTLTVAIFKLAQFSRMGVGRHKQAEIILDDWLNGRPDEAQRKAAAGKSVLSRVLAAVMSGLRARPGDPAYGEELARQIALSELVQMGARMRLLEAVVQMAPMLGLLGTVIGMIDAFGNLSLSQQVADPRILASGIWTALTTTAAGLAIALVAYFVAAWLEGRIEDERQTMELVISSAIHGRLGQPARG
;
A
#
# COMPACT_ATOMS: atom_id res chain seq x y z
N MET A 1 39.55 17.14 -35.44
CA MET A 1 38.22 17.37 -36.04
C MET A 1 37.24 16.44 -35.33
N PHE A 2 37.09 16.66 -34.03
CA PHE A 2 36.17 15.94 -33.14
C PHE A 2 35.28 17.02 -32.55
N ASP A 3 34.40 17.57 -33.37
CA ASP A 3 33.38 18.52 -32.91
C ASP A 3 32.07 18.12 -33.58
N THR A 4 31.00 18.22 -32.79
CA THR A 4 29.58 17.97 -33.11
C THR A 4 29.07 16.51 -33.06
N ILE A 5 29.29 15.82 -31.93
CA ILE A 5 28.27 14.89 -31.41
C ILE A 5 27.56 15.64 -30.27
N PRO A 6 26.23 15.81 -30.29
CA PRO A 6 25.53 16.43 -29.17
C PRO A 6 25.65 15.51 -27.95
N SER A 7 26.43 15.95 -26.96
CA SER A 7 26.73 15.28 -25.69
C SER A 7 25.55 15.18 -24.72
N ASP A 8 24.37 15.65 -25.12
CA ASP A 8 23.27 15.96 -24.21
C ASP A 8 22.20 14.86 -24.16
N LEU A 9 22.26 13.90 -25.09
CA LEU A 9 21.32 12.77 -25.23
C LEU A 9 21.58 11.58 -24.29
N PRO A 10 22.82 11.18 -23.94
CA PRO A 10 23.05 10.14 -22.92
C PRO A 10 22.61 10.58 -21.50
N LEU A 11 22.52 11.89 -21.25
CA LEU A 11 22.05 12.42 -19.97
C LEU A 11 20.56 12.18 -19.76
N ILE A 12 19.75 12.27 -20.81
CA ILE A 12 18.29 12.11 -20.71
C ILE A 12 17.93 10.63 -20.47
N SER A 13 18.56 9.70 -21.19
CA SER A 13 18.35 8.26 -20.96
C SER A 13 18.81 7.84 -19.56
N LEU A 14 19.95 8.35 -19.10
CA LEU A 14 20.42 8.18 -17.73
C LEU A 14 19.42 8.72 -16.71
N ALA A 15 18.82 9.89 -16.97
CA ALA A 15 17.81 10.47 -16.09
C ALA A 15 16.58 9.56 -15.94
N VAL A 16 16.14 8.89 -17.00
CA VAL A 16 15.04 7.90 -16.93
C VAL A 16 15.42 6.72 -16.04
N PHE A 17 16.62 6.15 -16.20
CA PHE A 17 17.08 5.05 -15.35
C PHE A 17 17.23 5.47 -13.89
N VAL A 18 17.75 6.68 -13.62
CA VAL A 18 17.84 7.23 -12.25
C VAL A 18 16.45 7.44 -11.66
N ALA A 19 15.49 7.94 -12.43
CA ALA A 19 14.10 8.08 -11.98
C ALA A 19 13.46 6.72 -11.67
N LEU A 20 13.64 5.72 -12.53
CA LEU A 20 13.16 4.34 -12.29
C LEU A 20 13.81 3.73 -11.06
N ALA A 21 15.13 3.91 -10.87
CA ALA A 21 15.84 3.46 -9.68
C ALA A 21 15.30 4.14 -8.41
N ALA A 22 15.03 5.44 -8.46
CA ALA A 22 14.41 6.17 -7.36
C ALA A 22 13.01 5.65 -7.02
N LEU A 23 12.16 5.35 -8.02
CA LEU A 23 10.85 4.73 -7.81
C LEU A 23 10.96 3.31 -7.22
N SER A 24 11.97 2.54 -7.63
CA SER A 24 12.24 1.20 -7.08
C SER A 24 12.62 1.29 -5.60
N VAL A 25 13.55 2.17 -5.24
CA VAL A 25 13.94 2.41 -3.84
C VAL A 25 12.77 2.92 -3.01
N LEU A 26 11.98 3.85 -3.55
CA LEU A 26 10.77 4.35 -2.90
C LEU A 26 9.77 3.23 -2.62
N THR A 27 9.50 2.38 -3.61
CA THR A 27 8.62 1.21 -3.49
C THR A 27 9.07 0.30 -2.36
N LEU A 28 10.34 -0.09 -2.36
CA LEU A 28 10.89 -0.98 -1.33
C LEU A 28 10.83 -0.34 0.06
N THR A 29 11.17 0.94 0.16
CA THR A 29 11.15 1.70 1.41
C THR A 29 9.74 1.77 1.99
N VAL A 30 8.75 2.11 1.16
CA VAL A 30 7.34 2.15 1.58
C VAL A 30 6.86 0.76 1.94
N ALA A 31 7.16 -0.27 1.15
CA ALA A 31 6.77 -1.65 1.44
C ALA A 31 7.27 -2.11 2.82
N ILE A 32 8.56 -1.94 3.11
CA ILE A 32 9.16 -2.31 4.39
C ILE A 32 8.55 -1.49 5.53
N PHE A 33 8.41 -0.18 5.35
CA PHE A 33 7.79 0.68 6.36
C PHE A 33 6.36 0.23 6.69
N LYS A 34 5.56 -0.10 5.68
CA LYS A 34 4.16 -0.56 5.85
C LYS A 34 4.08 -1.91 6.53
N LEU A 35 4.94 -2.86 6.16
CA LEU A 35 5.03 -4.16 6.83
C LEU A 35 5.37 -4.00 8.32
N ALA A 36 6.34 -3.15 8.65
CA ALA A 36 6.68 -2.83 10.03
C ALA A 36 5.54 -2.10 10.77
N GLN A 37 4.86 -1.15 10.10
CA GLN A 37 3.71 -0.43 10.65
C GLN A 37 2.58 -1.39 11.01
N PHE A 38 2.17 -2.27 10.08
CA PHE A 38 1.05 -3.19 10.29
C PHE A 38 1.37 -4.19 11.40
N SER A 39 2.60 -4.70 11.43
CA SER A 39 3.08 -5.58 12.49
C SER A 39 3.04 -4.89 13.86
N ARG A 40 3.43 -3.61 13.94
CA ARG A 40 3.38 -2.80 15.16
C ARG A 40 1.95 -2.48 15.61
N MET A 41 1.05 -2.19 14.67
CA MET A 41 -0.36 -1.94 14.93
C MET A 41 -1.14 -3.23 15.29
N GLY A 42 -0.50 -4.40 15.20
CA GLY A 42 -1.12 -5.68 15.53
C GLY A 42 -2.27 -6.04 14.59
N VAL A 43 -2.23 -5.54 13.36
CA VAL A 43 -3.20 -5.83 12.29
C VAL A 43 -3.24 -7.33 12.09
N GLY A 44 -4.42 -7.93 12.20
CA GLY A 44 -4.59 -9.38 12.08
C GLY A 44 -4.47 -10.22 13.33
N ARG A 45 -4.36 -9.60 14.50
CA ARG A 45 -4.47 -10.31 15.77
C ARG A 45 -5.93 -10.56 16.16
N HIS A 46 -6.67 -11.21 15.26
CA HIS A 46 -8.12 -11.45 15.38
C HIS A 46 -8.45 -12.32 16.60
N LYS A 47 -7.64 -13.36 16.87
CA LYS A 47 -7.80 -14.24 18.05
C LYS A 47 -7.83 -13.49 19.38
N GLN A 48 -7.00 -12.46 19.54
CA GLN A 48 -6.96 -11.69 20.79
C GLN A 48 -8.24 -10.84 20.95
N ALA A 49 -8.74 -10.29 19.85
CA ALA A 49 -10.01 -9.56 19.83
C ALA A 49 -11.20 -10.48 20.12
N GLU A 50 -11.20 -11.70 19.56
CA GLU A 50 -12.21 -12.72 19.85
C GLU A 50 -12.25 -13.08 21.33
N ILE A 51 -11.10 -13.32 21.97
CA ILE A 51 -11.03 -13.60 23.42
C ILE A 51 -11.60 -12.44 24.24
N ILE A 52 -11.26 -11.20 23.90
CA ILE A 52 -11.77 -10.00 24.58
C ILE A 52 -13.29 -9.90 24.42
N LEU A 53 -13.80 -10.13 23.21
CA LEU A 53 -15.23 -10.09 22.91
C LEU A 53 -15.97 -11.23 23.61
N ASP A 54 -15.40 -12.43 23.68
CA ASP A 54 -15.97 -13.56 24.41
C ASP A 54 -16.07 -13.29 25.92
N ASP A 55 -15.04 -12.70 26.52
CA ASP A 55 -15.10 -12.30 27.94
C ASP A 55 -16.23 -11.28 28.19
N TRP A 56 -16.42 -10.33 27.26
CA TRP A 56 -17.49 -9.34 27.32
C TRP A 56 -18.88 -9.98 27.25
N LEU A 57 -19.10 -10.83 26.25
CA LEU A 57 -20.39 -11.49 26.00
C LEU A 57 -20.75 -12.52 27.09
N ASN A 58 -19.76 -13.11 27.74
CA ASN A 58 -19.96 -14.04 28.86
C ASN A 58 -20.16 -13.34 30.22
N GLY A 59 -20.42 -12.03 30.24
CA GLY A 59 -20.71 -11.31 31.48
C GLY A 59 -19.48 -11.06 32.36
N ARG A 60 -18.26 -11.05 31.79
CA ARG A 60 -17.01 -10.66 32.48
C ARG A 60 -16.49 -9.31 31.96
N PRO A 61 -17.27 -8.22 32.07
CA PRO A 61 -16.96 -6.98 31.38
C PRO A 61 -15.71 -6.26 31.93
N ASP A 62 -15.34 -6.47 33.21
CA ASP A 62 -14.13 -5.88 33.80
C ASP A 62 -12.86 -6.53 33.27
N GLU A 63 -12.90 -7.85 33.08
CA GLU A 63 -11.80 -8.60 32.48
C GLU A 63 -11.62 -8.22 31.01
N ALA A 64 -12.73 -8.15 30.27
CA ALA A 64 -12.75 -7.73 28.87
C ALA A 64 -12.18 -6.31 28.71
N GLN A 65 -12.66 -5.33 29.48
CA GLN A 65 -12.17 -3.95 29.43
C GLN A 65 -10.67 -3.86 29.74
N ARG A 66 -10.20 -4.58 30.76
CA ARG A 66 -8.78 -4.59 31.13
C ARG A 66 -7.91 -5.18 30.02
N LYS A 67 -8.32 -6.31 29.42
CA LYS A 67 -7.60 -6.93 28.30
C LYS A 67 -7.61 -6.05 27.05
N ALA A 68 -8.73 -5.38 26.78
CA ALA A 68 -8.87 -4.45 25.67
C ALA A 68 -7.94 -3.23 25.84
N ALA A 69 -7.94 -2.62 27.02
CA ALA A 69 -7.09 -1.47 27.34
C ALA A 69 -5.58 -1.79 27.36
N ALA A 70 -5.21 -3.02 27.74
CA ALA A 70 -3.82 -3.50 27.67
C ALA A 70 -3.40 -3.96 26.27
N GLY A 71 -4.36 -4.19 25.38
CA GLY A 71 -4.14 -4.70 24.03
C GLY A 71 -3.50 -3.65 23.12
N LYS A 72 -2.56 -4.09 22.29
CA LYS A 72 -1.85 -3.22 21.32
C LYS A 72 -2.43 -3.29 19.90
N SER A 73 -3.38 -4.19 19.64
CA SER A 73 -3.98 -4.31 18.30
C SER A 73 -5.03 -3.22 18.06
N VAL A 74 -5.27 -2.93 16.78
CA VAL A 74 -6.35 -2.05 16.31
C VAL A 74 -7.69 -2.50 16.92
N LEU A 75 -8.03 -3.79 16.78
CA LEU A 75 -9.27 -4.34 17.29
C LEU A 75 -9.39 -4.22 18.82
N SER A 76 -8.30 -4.37 19.58
CA SER A 76 -8.34 -4.16 21.04
C SER A 76 -8.68 -2.73 21.41
N ARG A 77 -8.16 -1.74 20.67
CA ARG A 77 -8.47 -0.31 20.90
C ARG A 77 -9.93 0.00 20.58
N VAL A 78 -10.46 -0.54 19.47
CA VAL A 78 -11.87 -0.39 19.10
C VAL A 78 -12.79 -1.07 20.12
N LEU A 79 -12.45 -2.28 20.56
CA LEU A 79 -13.18 -2.99 21.62
C LEU A 79 -13.15 -2.23 22.95
N ALA A 80 -12.00 -1.66 23.33
CA ALA A 80 -11.89 -0.84 24.54
C ALA A 80 -12.79 0.39 24.47
N ALA A 81 -12.89 1.01 23.28
CA ALA A 81 -13.74 2.16 23.03
C ALA A 81 -15.22 1.83 23.15
N VAL A 82 -15.72 0.82 22.42
CA VAL A 82 -17.15 0.42 22.48
C VAL A 82 -17.55 0.03 23.90
N MET A 83 -16.74 -0.79 24.57
CA MET A 83 -17.02 -1.26 25.93
C MET A 83 -17.00 -0.11 26.95
N SER A 84 -16.06 0.83 26.82
CA SER A 84 -16.01 2.01 27.69
C SER A 84 -17.21 2.92 27.50
N GLY A 85 -17.67 3.11 26.25
CA GLY A 85 -18.85 3.93 25.94
C GLY A 85 -20.14 3.30 26.46
N LEU A 86 -20.32 2.00 26.27
CA LEU A 86 -21.46 1.24 26.81
C LEU A 86 -21.50 1.29 28.34
N ARG A 87 -20.34 1.26 29.01
CA ARG A 87 -20.26 1.41 30.47
C ARG A 87 -20.55 2.83 30.95
N ALA A 88 -20.09 3.84 30.21
CA ALA A 88 -20.31 5.25 30.56
C ALA A 88 -21.78 5.65 30.41
N ARG A 89 -22.49 5.06 29.44
CA ARG A 89 -23.93 5.30 29.21
C ARG A 89 -24.67 3.99 28.88
N PRO A 90 -25.02 3.17 29.89
CA PRO A 90 -25.66 1.86 29.66
C PRO A 90 -27.01 1.90 28.93
N GLY A 91 -27.71 3.03 28.95
CA GLY A 91 -28.98 3.23 28.26
C GLY A 91 -28.88 3.79 26.84
N ASP A 92 -27.67 4.07 26.36
CA ASP A 92 -27.42 4.69 25.05
C ASP A 92 -26.35 3.91 24.27
N PRO A 93 -26.72 2.80 23.61
CA PRO A 93 -25.77 1.99 22.83
C PRO A 93 -25.12 2.76 21.69
N ALA A 94 -25.82 3.74 21.12
CA ALA A 94 -25.34 4.57 20.02
C ALA A 94 -24.12 5.41 20.43
N TYR A 95 -24.03 5.82 21.71
CA TYR A 95 -22.85 6.49 22.23
C TYR A 95 -21.60 5.60 22.17
N GLY A 96 -21.72 4.33 22.55
CA GLY A 96 -20.62 3.36 22.49
C GLY A 96 -20.21 3.04 21.06
N GLU A 97 -21.20 2.88 20.17
CA GLU A 97 -20.98 2.68 18.74
C GLU A 97 -20.21 3.84 18.10
N GLU A 98 -20.66 5.07 18.31
CA GLU A 98 -20.04 6.25 17.72
C GLU A 98 -18.61 6.46 18.24
N LEU A 99 -18.36 6.25 19.54
CA LEU A 99 -17.01 6.32 20.10
C LEU A 99 -16.08 5.28 19.46
N ALA A 100 -16.57 4.05 19.28
CA ALA A 100 -15.79 2.99 18.66
C ALA A 100 -15.53 3.27 17.17
N ARG A 101 -16.52 3.81 16.46
CA ARG A 101 -16.42 4.22 15.05
C ARG A 101 -15.41 5.33 14.86
N GLN A 102 -15.36 6.32 15.76
CA GLN A 102 -14.34 7.37 15.73
C GLN A 102 -12.93 6.81 15.87
N ILE A 103 -12.73 5.87 16.81
CA ILE A 103 -11.45 5.18 16.96
C ILE A 103 -11.13 4.35 15.71
N ALA A 104 -12.08 3.56 15.20
CA ALA A 104 -11.89 2.76 13.99
C ALA A 104 -11.49 3.62 12.78
N LEU A 105 -12.15 4.76 12.56
CA LEU A 105 -11.79 5.71 11.51
C LEU A 105 -10.37 6.25 11.68
N SER A 106 -9.99 6.61 12.90
CA SER A 106 -8.62 7.10 13.18
C SER A 106 -7.54 6.04 12.89
N GLU A 107 -7.85 4.77 13.14
CA GLU A 107 -6.97 3.64 12.86
C GLU A 107 -6.88 3.37 11.35
N LEU A 108 -8.02 3.40 10.64
CA LEU A 108 -8.06 3.25 9.19
C LEU A 108 -7.27 4.36 8.48
N VAL A 109 -7.37 5.61 8.93
CA VAL A 109 -6.58 6.72 8.39
C VAL A 109 -5.09 6.46 8.57
N GLN A 110 -4.67 5.97 9.74
CA GLN A 110 -3.27 5.58 9.99
C GLN A 110 -2.83 4.40 9.12
N MET A 111 -3.69 3.41 8.92
CA MET A 111 -3.43 2.25 8.07
C MET A 111 -3.40 2.63 6.58
N GLY A 112 -4.18 3.61 6.12
CA GLY A 112 -4.18 4.11 4.75
C GLY A 112 -3.01 5.06 4.45
N ALA A 113 -2.34 5.59 5.48
CA ALA A 113 -1.23 6.51 5.30
C ALA A 113 -0.14 5.91 4.39
N ARG A 114 0.35 6.73 3.46
CA ARG A 114 1.40 6.41 2.47
C ARG A 114 1.00 5.38 1.39
N MET A 115 -0.24 4.91 1.34
CA MET A 115 -0.69 4.00 0.26
C MET A 115 -0.77 4.68 -1.10
N ARG A 116 -1.19 5.95 -1.11
CA ARG A 116 -1.19 6.80 -2.32
C ARG A 116 0.17 6.91 -3.01
N LEU A 117 1.28 6.79 -2.27
CA LEU A 117 2.62 6.80 -2.87
C LEU A 117 2.87 5.52 -3.67
N LEU A 118 2.44 4.37 -3.14
CA LEU A 118 2.62 3.08 -3.80
C LEU A 118 1.74 2.99 -5.04
N GLU A 119 0.48 3.44 -4.96
CA GLU A 119 -0.42 3.59 -6.10
C GLU A 119 0.15 4.53 -7.17
N ALA A 120 0.78 5.64 -6.75
CA ALA A 120 1.43 6.54 -7.68
C ALA A 120 2.59 5.86 -8.40
N VAL A 121 3.41 5.04 -7.72
CA VAL A 121 4.49 4.28 -8.40
C VAL A 121 3.93 3.29 -9.42
N VAL A 122 2.84 2.60 -9.09
CA VAL A 122 2.16 1.66 -10.02
C VAL A 122 1.80 2.36 -11.34
N GLN A 123 1.36 3.61 -11.28
CA GLN A 123 0.99 4.38 -12.46
C GLN A 123 2.19 5.06 -13.14
N MET A 124 3.12 5.63 -12.37
CA MET A 124 4.23 6.43 -12.90
C MET A 124 5.35 5.57 -13.50
N ALA A 125 5.69 4.42 -12.92
CA ALA A 125 6.81 3.61 -13.37
C ALA A 125 6.67 3.10 -14.83
N PRO A 126 5.49 2.60 -15.27
CA PRO A 126 5.28 2.22 -16.67
C PRO A 126 5.34 3.42 -17.61
N MET A 127 4.77 4.56 -17.20
CA MET A 127 4.79 5.80 -18.00
C MET A 127 6.21 6.32 -18.19
N LEU A 128 7.06 6.25 -17.16
CA LEU A 128 8.49 6.58 -17.28
C LEU A 128 9.24 5.59 -18.19
N GLY A 129 8.91 4.30 -18.10
CA GLY A 129 9.47 3.28 -19.01
C GLY A 129 9.09 3.54 -20.48
N LEU A 130 7.83 3.89 -20.74
CA LEU A 130 7.34 4.28 -22.06
C LEU A 130 8.03 5.57 -22.55
N LEU A 131 8.19 6.57 -21.68
CA LEU A 131 8.95 7.77 -21.99
C LEU A 131 10.39 7.43 -22.40
N GLY A 132 11.03 6.50 -21.69
CA GLY A 132 12.35 5.96 -22.03
C GLY A 132 12.40 5.33 -23.42
N THR A 133 11.36 4.59 -23.82
CA THR A 133 11.30 4.07 -25.20
C THR A 133 11.20 5.16 -26.25
N VAL A 134 10.35 6.18 -26.02
CA VAL A 134 10.19 7.29 -26.97
C VAL A 134 11.52 8.02 -27.14
N ILE A 135 12.22 8.31 -26.04
CA ILE A 135 13.51 8.99 -26.05
C ILE A 135 14.57 8.15 -26.75
N GLY A 136 14.67 6.85 -26.44
CA GLY A 136 15.63 5.94 -27.07
C GLY A 136 15.41 5.79 -28.58
N MET A 137 14.15 5.78 -29.03
CA MET A 137 13.82 5.74 -30.46
C MET A 137 14.11 7.08 -31.17
N ILE A 138 13.85 8.21 -30.51
CA ILE A 138 14.23 9.54 -31.04
C ILE A 138 15.74 9.62 -31.23
N ASP A 139 16.53 9.13 -30.26
CA ASP A 139 17.99 9.10 -30.36
C ASP A 139 18.48 8.17 -31.49
N ALA A 140 17.94 6.95 -31.56
CA ALA A 140 18.33 5.97 -32.56
C ALA A 140 18.09 6.48 -34.01
N PHE A 141 16.93 7.09 -34.26
CA PHE A 141 16.59 7.64 -35.58
C PHE A 141 17.24 9.01 -35.83
N GLY A 142 17.44 9.82 -34.80
CA GLY A 142 18.15 11.10 -34.90
C GLY A 142 19.58 10.89 -35.40
N ASN A 143 20.32 9.97 -34.78
CA ASN A 143 21.68 9.63 -35.18
C ASN A 143 21.75 9.07 -36.61
N LEU A 144 20.75 8.29 -37.03
CA LEU A 144 20.65 7.78 -38.38
C LEU A 144 20.43 8.88 -39.44
N SER A 145 19.63 9.91 -39.11
CA SER A 145 19.37 11.03 -40.02
C SER A 145 20.56 11.96 -40.22
N LEU A 146 21.45 12.05 -39.21
CA LEU A 146 22.65 12.89 -39.24
C LEU A 146 23.83 12.19 -39.92
N SER A 147 23.83 10.86 -40.00
CA SER A 147 24.86 10.10 -40.69
C SER A 147 24.66 10.12 -42.21
N GLN A 148 25.61 10.72 -42.96
CA GLN A 148 25.61 10.71 -44.43
C GLN A 148 26.01 9.36 -45.06
N GLN A 149 26.44 8.38 -44.24
CA GLN A 149 26.84 7.05 -44.68
C GLN A 149 25.70 6.03 -44.51
N VAL A 150 25.82 4.88 -45.18
CA VAL A 150 24.90 3.74 -45.06
C VAL A 150 24.58 3.49 -43.59
N ALA A 151 23.29 3.47 -43.27
CA ALA A 151 22.76 3.20 -41.93
C ALA A 151 23.53 2.07 -41.23
N ASP A 152 24.31 2.39 -40.18
CA ASP A 152 24.96 1.35 -39.38
C ASP A 152 23.89 0.64 -38.51
N PRO A 153 23.55 -0.63 -38.80
CA PRO A 153 22.52 -1.34 -38.06
C PRO A 153 22.83 -1.49 -36.57
N ARG A 154 24.12 -1.38 -36.18
CA ARG A 154 24.56 -1.51 -34.79
C ARG A 154 24.09 -0.34 -33.93
N ILE A 155 24.14 0.89 -34.46
CA ILE A 155 23.71 2.10 -33.74
C ILE A 155 22.21 2.02 -33.46
N LEU A 156 21.42 1.70 -34.48
CA LEU A 156 19.97 1.54 -34.36
C LEU A 156 19.60 0.44 -33.35
N ALA A 157 20.28 -0.71 -33.41
CA ALA A 157 20.05 -1.82 -32.48
C ALA A 157 20.33 -1.42 -31.02
N SER A 158 21.36 -0.61 -30.76
CA SER A 158 21.71 -0.16 -29.41
C SER A 158 20.67 0.79 -28.81
N GLY A 159 20.09 1.69 -29.61
CA GLY A 159 19.02 2.59 -29.17
C GLY A 159 17.72 1.84 -28.88
N ILE A 160 17.35 0.88 -29.74
CA ILE A 160 16.19 0.00 -29.51
C ILE A 160 16.37 -0.84 -28.25
N TRP A 161 17.55 -1.43 -28.03
CA TRP A 161 17.84 -2.19 -26.81
C TRP A 161 17.64 -1.35 -25.55
N THR A 162 18.19 -0.13 -25.55
CA THR A 162 18.08 0.79 -24.42
C THR A 162 16.61 1.17 -24.17
N ALA A 163 15.88 1.52 -25.24
CA ALA A 163 14.45 1.80 -25.22
C ALA A 163 13.67 0.64 -24.56
N LEU A 164 13.77 -0.57 -25.10
CA LEU A 164 13.04 -1.74 -24.59
C LEU A 164 13.38 -2.08 -23.14
N THR A 165 14.66 -1.94 -22.76
CA THR A 165 15.12 -2.20 -21.39
C THR A 165 14.49 -1.23 -20.38
N THR A 166 14.34 0.06 -20.72
CA THR A 166 13.68 1.03 -19.83
C THR A 166 12.20 0.71 -19.61
N THR A 167 11.48 0.26 -20.64
CA THR A 167 10.08 -0.16 -20.50
C THR A 167 9.96 -1.42 -19.67
N ALA A 168 10.80 -2.43 -19.93
CA ALA A 168 10.81 -3.65 -19.14
C ALA A 168 11.06 -3.37 -17.64
N ALA A 169 12.02 -2.49 -17.34
CA ALA A 169 12.31 -2.07 -15.97
C ALA A 169 11.13 -1.33 -15.32
N GLY A 170 10.51 -0.37 -16.03
CA GLY A 170 9.34 0.35 -15.54
C GLY A 170 8.15 -0.57 -15.22
N LEU A 171 7.87 -1.52 -16.10
CA LEU A 171 6.82 -2.53 -15.89
C LEU A 171 7.13 -3.46 -14.70
N ALA A 172 8.38 -3.92 -14.58
CA ALA A 172 8.77 -4.78 -13.46
C ALA A 172 8.58 -4.08 -12.10
N ILE A 173 8.98 -2.82 -11.99
CA ILE A 173 8.80 -2.02 -10.76
C ILE A 173 7.32 -1.83 -10.46
N ALA A 174 6.52 -1.49 -11.47
CA ALA A 174 5.08 -1.28 -11.32
C ALA A 174 4.36 -2.54 -10.85
N LEU A 175 4.73 -3.71 -11.41
CA LEU A 175 4.14 -4.98 -11.05
C LEU A 175 4.39 -5.32 -9.58
N VAL A 176 5.62 -5.14 -9.11
CA VAL A 176 5.97 -5.37 -7.70
C VAL A 176 5.21 -4.40 -6.79
N ALA A 177 5.19 -3.10 -7.13
CA ALA A 177 4.44 -2.10 -6.38
C ALA A 177 2.94 -2.44 -6.31
N TYR A 178 2.36 -2.93 -7.39
CA TYR A 178 0.95 -3.30 -7.48
C TYR A 178 0.62 -4.46 -6.55
N PHE A 179 1.40 -5.54 -6.55
CA PHE A 179 1.18 -6.67 -5.66
C PHE A 179 1.24 -6.27 -4.19
N VAL A 180 2.21 -5.43 -3.82
CA VAL A 180 2.34 -4.93 -2.45
C VAL A 180 1.15 -4.03 -2.08
N ALA A 181 0.72 -3.14 -2.98
CA ALA A 181 -0.42 -2.26 -2.76
C ALA A 181 -1.71 -3.06 -2.56
N ALA A 182 -2.01 -3.97 -3.50
CA ALA A 182 -3.22 -4.80 -3.46
C ALA A 182 -3.26 -5.67 -2.20
N TRP A 183 -2.13 -6.25 -1.79
CA TRP A 183 -2.06 -7.04 -0.55
C TRP A 183 -2.31 -6.18 0.70
N LEU A 184 -1.72 -4.99 0.78
CA LEU A 184 -1.94 -4.08 1.90
C LEU A 184 -3.37 -3.55 1.95
N GLU A 185 -3.95 -3.20 0.79
CA GLU A 185 -5.33 -2.72 0.68
C GLU A 185 -6.32 -3.79 1.11
N GLY A 186 -6.18 -5.03 0.61
CA GLY A 186 -6.99 -6.16 1.06
C GLY A 186 -6.89 -6.35 2.57
N ARG A 187 -5.68 -6.19 3.14
CA ARG A 187 -5.47 -6.30 4.58
C ARG A 187 -6.13 -5.20 5.40
N ILE A 188 -6.25 -3.98 4.85
CA ILE A 188 -6.98 -2.87 5.47
C ILE A 188 -8.48 -3.13 5.43
N GLU A 189 -8.99 -3.58 4.29
CA GLU A 189 -10.41 -3.87 4.12
C GLU A 189 -10.89 -5.01 5.02
N ASP A 190 -10.10 -6.09 5.14
CA ASP A 190 -10.37 -7.17 6.09
C ASP A 190 -10.44 -6.66 7.53
N GLU A 191 -9.51 -5.78 7.92
CA GLU A 191 -9.50 -5.21 9.27
C GLU A 191 -10.68 -4.26 9.49
N ARG A 192 -11.08 -3.49 8.46
CA ARG A 192 -12.28 -2.63 8.48
C ARG A 192 -13.54 -3.43 8.73
N GLN A 193 -13.76 -4.49 7.96
CA GLN A 193 -14.91 -5.36 8.14
C GLN A 193 -14.91 -6.00 9.53
N THR A 194 -13.74 -6.44 10.00
CA THR A 194 -13.60 -7.01 11.34
C THR A 194 -13.93 -5.98 12.43
N MET A 195 -13.51 -4.72 12.29
CA MET A 195 -13.86 -3.62 13.21
C MET A 195 -15.39 -3.44 13.32
N GLU A 196 -16.09 -3.36 12.18
CA GLU A 196 -17.55 -3.23 12.17
C GLU A 196 -18.25 -4.43 12.82
N LEU A 197 -17.77 -5.65 12.52
CA LEU A 197 -18.31 -6.88 13.10
C LEU A 197 -18.12 -6.93 14.63
N VAL A 198 -16.95 -6.55 15.15
CA VAL A 198 -16.72 -6.57 16.59
C VAL A 198 -17.48 -5.47 17.33
N ILE A 199 -17.67 -4.29 16.72
CA ILE A 199 -18.51 -3.22 17.28
C ILE A 199 -19.96 -3.72 17.38
N SER A 200 -20.51 -4.22 16.27
CA SER A 200 -21.88 -4.74 16.23
C SER A 200 -22.07 -5.90 17.21
N SER A 201 -21.12 -6.83 17.26
CA SER A 201 -21.19 -7.98 18.18
C SER A 201 -21.09 -7.58 19.65
N ALA A 202 -20.32 -6.54 19.99
CA ALA A 202 -20.20 -6.07 21.37
C ALA A 202 -21.50 -5.43 21.89
N ILE A 203 -22.30 -4.84 21.00
CA ILE A 203 -23.57 -4.18 21.33
C ILE A 203 -24.74 -5.16 21.30
N HIS A 204 -24.86 -5.95 20.22
CA HIS A 204 -26.04 -6.76 19.93
C HIS A 204 -25.86 -8.25 20.25
N GLY A 205 -24.65 -8.67 20.64
CA GLY A 205 -24.27 -10.07 20.71
C GLY A 205 -23.88 -10.63 19.34
N ARG A 206 -23.34 -11.86 19.31
CA ARG A 206 -22.98 -12.53 18.05
C ARG A 206 -24.25 -12.87 17.28
N LEU A 207 -24.41 -12.30 16.08
CA LEU A 207 -25.29 -12.88 15.07
C LEU A 207 -24.73 -14.28 14.79
N GLY A 208 -25.53 -15.32 15.05
CA GLY A 208 -25.10 -16.71 14.90
C GLY A 208 -24.38 -16.90 13.57
N GLN A 209 -23.13 -17.36 13.61
CA GLN A 209 -22.42 -17.76 12.40
C GLN A 209 -23.31 -18.80 11.69
N PRO A 210 -23.72 -18.60 10.42
CA PRO A 210 -24.19 -19.73 9.65
C PRO A 210 -23.03 -20.73 9.66
N ALA A 211 -23.29 -21.93 10.19
CA ALA A 211 -22.35 -23.02 10.19
C ALA A 211 -21.79 -23.15 8.78
N ARG A 212 -20.50 -22.87 8.59
CA ARG A 212 -19.79 -23.19 7.35
C ARG A 212 -19.71 -24.72 7.32
N GLY A 213 -20.72 -25.33 6.69
CA GLY A 213 -20.67 -26.70 6.19
C GLY A 213 -19.79 -26.80 4.95
#